data_AF-A0A957ME05-F1
#
_entry.id   AF-A0A957ME05-F1
#
_cell.length_a   1.000
_cell.length_b   1.000
_cell.length_c   1.000
_cell.angle_alpha   90.00
_cell.angle_beta   90.00
_cell.angle_gamma   90.00
#
_symmetry.space_group_name_H-M   'P 1'
#
loop_
_entity.id
_entity.type
_entity.pdbx_description
1 polymer ?
#
loop_
_entity_poly.entity_id
_entity_poly.type
_entity_poly.pdbx_seq_one_letter_code
_entity_poly.pdbx_strand_id
1 'polypeptide(L)' 'MLTKTVTKLNVPGPKAKAILARDHVVVSHAYGRVADLVMSHGLGSQVYDVDGNRFIDFVSGIAVNSTGHSHP' A
#
# COMPACT_ATOMS: atom_id res chain seq x y z
N MET A 1 -23.54 -8.04 5.10
CA MET A 1 -23.22 -7.05 4.05
C MET A 1 -23.02 -5.70 4.74
N LEU A 2 -21.80 -5.39 5.18
CA LEU A 2 -21.50 -4.12 5.86
C LEU A 2 -20.87 -3.19 4.82
N THR A 3 -21.63 -2.20 4.36
CA THR A 3 -21.13 -1.08 3.58
C THR A 3 -20.23 -0.23 4.48
N LYS A 4 -18.95 -0.59 4.56
CA LYS A 4 -17.91 0.22 5.23
C LYS A 4 -17.87 1.58 4.53
N THR A 5 -18.24 2.64 5.25
CA THR A 5 -18.24 4.03 4.79
C THR A 5 -16.92 4.37 4.08
N VAL A 6 -17.01 4.82 2.83
CA VAL A 6 -15.86 5.31 2.07
C VAL A 6 -15.46 6.66 2.68
N THR A 7 -14.44 6.63 3.53
CA THR A 7 -13.88 7.85 4.13
C THR A 7 -12.82 8.41 3.20
N LYS A 8 -12.72 9.73 3.09
CA LYS A 8 -11.66 10.38 2.32
C LYS A 8 -10.30 9.92 2.83
N LEU A 9 -9.49 9.36 1.95
CA LEU A 9 -8.18 8.82 2.30
C LEU A 9 -7.18 9.96 2.57
N ASN A 10 -6.29 9.75 3.53
CA ASN A 10 -5.16 10.64 3.81
C ASN A 10 -3.89 10.03 3.21
N VAL A 11 -3.64 10.25 1.91
CA VAL A 11 -2.60 9.55 1.15
C VAL A 11 -1.60 10.54 0.53
N PRO A 12 -0.28 10.34 0.71
CA PRO A 12 0.33 9.50 1.74
C PRO A 12 0.11 10.09 3.14
N GLY A 13 -0.16 9.22 4.11
CA GLY A 13 -0.34 9.62 5.52
C GLY A 13 0.99 9.97 6.19
N PRO A 14 0.96 10.49 7.43
CA PRO A 14 2.17 10.95 8.13
C PRO A 14 3.21 9.84 8.35
N LYS A 15 2.80 8.59 8.61
CA LYS A 15 3.74 7.48 8.78
C LYS A 15 4.37 7.09 7.46
N ALA A 16 3.58 7.01 6.38
CA ALA A 16 4.08 6.75 5.04
C ALA A 16 5.10 7.82 4.63
N LYS A 17 4.79 9.12 4.84
CA LYS A 17 5.71 10.24 4.55
C LYS A 17 7.06 10.11 5.27
N ALA A 18 7.05 9.76 6.55
CA ALA A 18 8.29 9.59 7.31
C ALA A 18 9.17 8.46 6.75
N ILE A 19 8.55 7.35 6.34
CA ILE A 19 9.26 6.21 5.74
C ILE A 19 9.81 6.56 4.35
N LEU A 20 9.01 7.23 3.52
CA LEU A 20 9.42 7.69 2.18
C LEU A 20 10.56 8.71 2.25
N ALA A 21 10.53 9.64 3.22
CA ALA A 21 11.63 10.60 3.43
C ALA A 21 12.94 9.90 3.80
N ARG A 22 12.88 8.85 4.64
CA ARG A 22 14.04 8.01 4.94
C ARG A 22 14.50 7.21 3.71
N ASP A 23 13.57 6.58 3.00
CA ASP A 23 13.85 5.81 1.77
C ASP A 23 14.62 6.65 0.75
N HIS A 24 14.20 7.89 0.54
CA HIS A 24 14.80 8.83 -0.42
C HIS A 24 16.28 9.15 -0.14
N VAL A 25 16.73 9.04 1.12
CA VAL A 25 18.13 9.33 1.51
C VAL A 25 19.00 8.07 1.65
N VAL A 26 18.41 6.88 1.71
CA VAL A 26 19.16 5.63 1.92
C VAL A 26 19.11 4.64 0.77
N VAL A 27 18.16 4.79 -0.16
CA VAL A 27 18.02 3.90 -1.33
C VAL A 27 18.42 4.64 -2.61
N SER A 28 19.14 3.93 -3.49
CA SER A 28 19.48 4.46 -4.81
C SER A 28 18.23 4.82 -5.62
N HIS A 29 18.25 6.02 -6.23
CA HIS A 29 17.14 6.50 -7.06
C HIS A 29 16.91 5.68 -8.33
N ALA A 30 17.84 4.79 -8.70
CA ALA A 30 17.62 3.81 -9.77
C ALA A 30 16.48 2.82 -9.42
N TYR A 31 16.20 2.62 -8.13
CA TYR A 31 15.12 1.76 -7.66
C TYR A 31 13.84 2.59 -7.44
N GLY A 32 13.19 2.99 -8.55
CA GLY A 32 12.00 3.83 -8.54
C GLY A 32 10.85 3.22 -7.75
N ARG A 33 10.10 4.07 -7.03
CA ARG A 33 8.84 3.70 -6.40
C ARG A 33 7.70 3.95 -7.38
N VAL A 34 6.87 2.93 -7.64
CA VAL A 34 5.71 3.03 -8.54
C VAL A 34 4.55 3.84 -7.94
N ALA A 35 4.53 3.97 -6.62
CA ALA A 35 3.57 4.78 -5.88
C ALA A 35 4.16 5.18 -4.51
N ASP A 36 3.70 6.30 -3.96
CA ASP A 36 3.97 6.73 -2.59
C ASP A 36 3.15 5.90 -1.57
N LEU A 37 3.22 4.58 -1.70
CA LEU A 37 2.50 3.61 -0.88
C LEU A 37 3.49 2.84 -0.02
N VAL A 38 3.32 2.92 1.29
CA VAL A 38 4.05 2.09 2.25
C VAL A 38 3.06 1.10 2.86
N MET A 39 3.11 -0.15 2.39
CA MET A 39 2.16 -1.20 2.74
C MET A 39 2.43 -1.75 4.16
N SER A 40 1.36 -2.01 4.92
CA SER A 40 1.42 -2.71 6.20
C SER A 40 1.05 -4.19 6.07
N HIS A 41 -0.05 -4.49 5.39
CA HIS A 41 -0.53 -5.86 5.14
C HIS A 41 -1.52 -5.89 3.96
N GLY A 42 -1.80 -7.10 3.46
CA GLY A 42 -2.81 -7.35 2.43
C GLY A 42 -3.69 -8.54 2.79
N LEU A 43 -4.93 -8.52 2.30
CA LEU A 43 -5.92 -9.59 2.47
C LEU A 43 -6.80 -9.70 1.22
N GLY A 44 -6.73 -10.83 0.52
CA GLY A 44 -7.46 -11.03 -0.73
C GLY A 44 -7.04 -9.99 -1.78
N SER A 45 -8.00 -9.23 -2.33
CA SER A 45 -7.75 -8.15 -3.30
C SER A 45 -7.50 -6.77 -2.66
N GLN A 46 -7.32 -6.70 -1.34
CA GLN A 46 -7.17 -5.46 -0.61
C GLN A 46 -5.76 -5.31 -0.06
N VAL A 47 -5.23 -4.09 -0.12
CA VAL A 47 -3.97 -3.70 0.52
C VAL A 47 -4.21 -2.54 1.47
N TYR A 48 -3.47 -2.52 2.56
CA TYR A 48 -3.54 -1.50 3.59
C TYR A 48 -2.19 -0.83 3.73
N ASP A 49 -2.16 0.49 3.85
CA ASP A 49 -0.93 1.21 4.16
C ASP A 49 -0.66 1.24 5.68
N VAL A 50 0.47 1.83 6.07
CA VAL A 50 0.88 2.01 7.48
C VAL A 50 0.03 3.03 8.25
N ASP A 51 -0.75 3.85 7.55
CA ASP A 51 -1.65 4.85 8.12
C ASP A 51 -3.11 4.35 8.23
N GLY A 52 -3.38 3.13 7.76
CA GLY A 52 -4.68 2.47 7.83
C GLY A 52 -5.60 2.75 6.64
N ASN A 53 -5.10 3.42 5.59
CA ASN A 53 -5.84 3.58 4.34
C ASN A 53 -5.96 2.21 3.65
N ARG A 54 -7.12 1.96 3.04
CA ARG A 54 -7.44 0.71 2.36
C ARG A 54 -7.62 0.95 0.87
N PHE A 55 -6.95 0.13 0.06
CA PHE A 55 -6.98 0.21 -1.39
C PHE A 55 -7.42 -1.13 -1.99
N ILE A 56 -7.97 -1.09 -3.20
CA ILE A 56 -8.13 -2.28 -4.05
C ILE A 56 -6.86 -2.41 -4.88
N ASP A 57 -6.26 -3.60 -4.88
CA ASP A 57 -5.04 -3.89 -5.63
C ASP A 57 -5.37 -4.40 -7.03
N PHE A 58 -5.14 -3.54 -8.04
CA PHE A 58 -5.25 -3.89 -9.45
C PHE A 58 -3.89 -4.24 -10.09
N VAL A 59 -2.80 -4.18 -9.33
CA VAL A 59 -1.44 -4.51 -9.80
C VAL A 59 -1.10 -5.97 -9.49
N SER A 60 -1.63 -6.50 -8.39
CA SER A 60 -1.42 -7.88 -7.92
C SER A 60 0.07 -8.22 -7.79
N GLY A 61 0.87 -7.28 -7.29
CA GLY A 61 2.32 -7.46 -7.18
C GLY A 61 3.02 -7.75 -8.51
N ILE A 62 2.59 -7.10 -9.59
CA ILE A 62 3.00 -7.41 -10.98
C ILE A 62 2.56 -8.84 -11.33
N ALA A 63 1.25 -9.08 -11.20
CA ALA A 63 0.57 -10.35 -11.48
C ALA A 63 1.04 -11.58 -10.67
N VAL A 64 1.74 -11.38 -9.55
CA VAL A 64 2.21 -12.45 -8.65
C VAL A 64 1.10 -12.92 -7.71
N ASN A 65 0.29 -12.02 -7.16
CA ASN A 65 -0.65 -12.31 -6.07
C ASN A 65 -2.00 -12.81 -6.60
N SER A 66 -1.96 -13.83 -7.48
CA SER A 66 -3.13 -14.34 -8.22
C SER A 66 -4.22 -14.96 -7.34
N THR A 67 -3.84 -15.59 -6.21
CA THR A 67 -4.78 -16.13 -5.21
C THR A 67 -5.20 -15.08 -4.17
N GLY A 68 -4.72 -13.84 -4.31
CA GLY A 68 -4.88 -12.75 -3.36
C GLY A 68 -3.79 -12.73 -2.30
N HIS A 69 -3.66 -11.58 -1.63
CA HIS A 69 -2.74 -11.40 -0.52
C HIS A 69 -3.15 -12.29 0.66
N SER A 70 -2.18 -13.02 1.23
CA SER A 70 -2.35 -13.87 2.43
C SER A 70 -3.41 -14.97 2.29
N HIS A 71 -3.42 -15.69 1.16
CA HIS A 71 -4.29 -16.85 0.95
C HIS A 71 -3.96 -17.98 1.96
N PRO A 72 -4.96 -18.64 2.57
CA PRO A 72 -4.75 -19.74 3.53
C PRO A 72 -4.25 -21.04 2.90
#